data_AF-A0A932X4Y2-F1
#
_entry.id   AF-A0A932X4Y2-F1
#
_cell.length_a   1.000
_cell.length_b   1.000
_cell.length_c   1.000
_cell.angle_alpha   90.00
_cell.angle_beta   90.00
_cell.angle_gamma   90.00
#
_symmetry.space_group_name_H-M   'P 1'
#
loop_
_entity.id
_entity.type
_entity.pdbx_description
1 polymer ?
#
loop_
_entity_poly.entity_id
_entity_poly.type
_entity_poly.pdbx_seq_one_letter_code
_entity_poly.pdbx_strand_id
1 'polypeptide(L)'
;MSIRNLDSVYGAEANPTGDPIGGGAGYRRVVRQGDHAVANAEEFLAALKQAKPGQVVYVAPDAKIDLSGHVGIQIPAGVTLAGNRGADGSPGPLLYNGKMPAGADFLSAGENARVTGLRIKGPDCNIEEINYDVVPRSGVKAIVARGPGVEVDNCEIANFHHSGVLVQNRNAHIHHCFIHDVHAYPVGTGGGAHWSTLIEANIIHWIWHCVAGHGHPGDGYEARYNLIIRRQTPKSWAENYTSHAWDVHNYRPASTAKPRRLIAGDRISIHHNTMQNTGPTSRSGLFRGVPREFAVVYNNWFSESNPEMGVRQVEPKGNVWVYNNVYGPEKALIPVGEDTTARVLFRRPAPPTENPEKVSGEFALDFEVSVLPGLQVKRVAVEVGGRELYAAARAPHAGEVVVNTRELANGIQELVVVVEDSRGVVSRQAVTLSVEN
;
A
#
# COMPACT_ATOMS: atom_id res chain seq x y z
N MET A 1 16.17 -9.52 -13.26
CA MET A 1 15.14 -9.05 -14.21
C MET A 1 15.84 -8.36 -15.38
N SER A 2 15.61 -8.80 -16.60
CA SER A 2 16.08 -8.11 -17.81
C SER A 2 15.12 -6.96 -18.12
N ILE A 3 15.60 -5.72 -18.19
CA ILE A 3 14.83 -4.52 -18.58
C ILE A 3 14.33 -4.58 -20.06
N ARG A 4 14.65 -5.64 -20.82
CA ARG A 4 14.49 -5.67 -22.29
C ARG A 4 13.04 -5.76 -22.83
N ASN A 5 12.02 -5.48 -22.03
CA ASN A 5 10.66 -5.25 -22.52
C ASN A 5 9.89 -4.39 -21.51
N LEU A 6 10.41 -3.19 -21.21
CA LEU A 6 9.57 -2.20 -20.55
C LEU A 6 8.51 -1.75 -21.53
N ASP A 7 7.25 -1.94 -21.16
CA ASP A 7 6.11 -1.51 -21.95
C ASP A 7 6.26 -0.01 -22.26
N SER A 8 5.96 0.41 -23.49
CA SER A 8 5.92 1.83 -23.85
C SER A 8 4.58 2.46 -23.48
N VAL A 9 3.75 1.74 -22.72
CA VAL A 9 2.44 2.16 -22.26
C VAL A 9 2.55 2.62 -20.81
N TYR A 10 1.96 3.78 -20.54
CA TYR A 10 2.06 4.46 -19.26
C TYR A 10 0.68 4.86 -18.75
N GLY A 11 0.54 4.84 -17.42
CA GLY A 11 -0.65 5.31 -16.75
C GLY A 11 -1.83 4.34 -16.78
N ALA A 12 -2.90 4.74 -16.11
CA ALA A 12 -4.08 3.93 -15.83
C ALA A 12 -4.77 3.39 -17.08
N GLU A 13 -4.73 4.14 -18.18
CA GLU A 13 -5.31 3.78 -19.48
C GLU A 13 -4.64 2.55 -20.12
N ALA A 14 -3.46 2.14 -19.63
CA ALA A 14 -2.82 0.88 -19.98
C ALA A 14 -3.56 -0.36 -19.45
N ASN A 15 -4.67 -0.18 -18.73
CA ASN A 15 -5.42 -1.23 -18.06
C ASN A 15 -5.74 -2.41 -19.01
N PRO A 16 -5.15 -3.60 -18.79
CA PRO A 16 -5.36 -4.76 -19.65
C PRO A 16 -6.56 -5.60 -19.22
N THR A 17 -7.27 -5.23 -18.14
CA THR A 17 -8.36 -6.07 -17.60
C THR A 17 -9.51 -6.19 -18.59
N GLY A 18 -9.72 -5.17 -19.44
CA GLY A 18 -10.88 -5.06 -20.33
C GLY A 18 -12.15 -4.61 -19.61
N ASP A 19 -12.05 -4.24 -18.34
CA ASP A 19 -13.11 -3.66 -17.53
C ASP A 19 -12.84 -2.16 -17.28
N PRO A 20 -13.87 -1.33 -17.05
CA PRO A 20 -13.71 0.11 -16.83
C PRO A 20 -12.98 0.42 -15.53
N ILE A 21 -12.05 1.37 -15.57
CA ILE A 21 -11.39 1.89 -14.37
C ILE A 21 -12.48 2.51 -13.47
N GLY A 22 -12.55 2.09 -12.21
CA GLY A 22 -13.59 2.49 -11.26
C GLY A 22 -14.90 1.70 -11.32
N GLY A 23 -14.99 0.71 -12.21
CA GLY A 23 -16.15 -0.17 -12.35
C GLY A 23 -17.35 0.54 -12.98
N GLY A 24 -18.55 0.18 -12.56
CA GLY A 24 -19.80 0.73 -13.08
C GLY A 24 -20.15 0.16 -14.46
N ALA A 25 -20.71 1.02 -15.32
CA ALA A 25 -21.19 0.61 -16.64
C ALA A 25 -20.06 -0.02 -17.48
N GLY A 26 -20.30 -1.23 -18.00
CA GLY A 26 -19.32 -2.01 -18.76
C GLY A 26 -18.47 -2.97 -17.92
N TYR A 27 -18.56 -2.93 -16.59
CA TYR A 27 -17.93 -3.94 -15.73
C TYR A 27 -18.55 -5.32 -15.96
N ARG A 28 -17.75 -6.34 -16.27
CA ARG A 28 -18.28 -7.63 -16.74
C ARG A 28 -18.68 -8.60 -15.62
N ARG A 29 -18.09 -8.47 -14.43
CA ARG A 29 -18.33 -9.38 -13.27
C ARG A 29 -19.50 -8.93 -12.37
N VAL A 30 -20.49 -8.22 -12.94
CA VAL A 30 -21.71 -7.81 -12.24
C VAL A 30 -22.51 -9.04 -11.78
N VAL A 31 -22.91 -9.04 -10.50
CA VAL A 31 -23.84 -10.02 -9.93
C VAL A 31 -25.28 -9.53 -10.10
N ARG A 32 -26.19 -10.41 -10.53
CA ARG A 32 -27.58 -10.08 -10.85
C ARG A 32 -28.63 -10.75 -9.96
N GLN A 33 -28.22 -11.72 -9.15
CA GLN A 33 -29.08 -12.47 -8.24
C GLN A 33 -28.22 -13.12 -7.15
N GLY A 34 -28.86 -13.64 -6.11
CA GLY A 34 -28.18 -14.40 -5.07
C GLY A 34 -29.11 -15.34 -4.31
N ASP A 35 -28.54 -16.14 -3.42
CA ASP A 35 -29.25 -17.10 -2.57
C ASP A 35 -30.17 -16.40 -1.55
N HIS A 36 -29.76 -15.21 -1.09
CA HIS A 36 -30.52 -14.37 -0.17
C HIS A 36 -30.77 -13.00 -0.81
N ALA A 37 -32.02 -12.72 -1.19
CA ALA A 37 -32.40 -11.39 -1.67
C ALA A 37 -32.84 -10.52 -0.49
N VAL A 38 -32.25 -9.33 -0.35
CA VAL A 38 -32.51 -8.42 0.77
C VAL A 38 -32.79 -7.00 0.29
N ALA A 39 -33.74 -6.31 0.92
CA ALA A 39 -34.11 -4.94 0.57
C ALA A 39 -34.13 -3.98 1.78
N ASN A 40 -34.05 -4.51 3.00
CA ASN A 40 -34.03 -3.71 4.23
C ASN A 40 -33.00 -4.23 5.26
N ALA A 41 -32.83 -3.49 6.36
CA ALA A 41 -31.79 -3.75 7.34
C ALA A 41 -31.98 -5.08 8.09
N GLU A 42 -33.22 -5.44 8.42
CA GLU A 42 -33.53 -6.70 9.12
C GLU A 42 -33.16 -7.90 8.25
N GLU A 43 -33.64 -7.91 7.00
CA GLU A 43 -33.31 -8.95 6.01
C GLU A 43 -31.81 -9.03 5.76
N PHE A 44 -31.14 -7.90 5.58
CA PHE A 44 -29.70 -7.83 5.34
C PHE A 44 -28.90 -8.46 6.48
N LEU A 45 -29.20 -8.08 7.73
CA LEU A 45 -28.52 -8.60 8.90
C LEU A 45 -28.86 -10.07 9.17
N ALA A 46 -30.10 -10.50 8.90
CA ALA A 46 -30.51 -11.89 9.04
C ALA A 46 -29.83 -12.78 7.99
N ALA A 47 -29.78 -12.34 6.74
CA ALA A 47 -29.15 -13.06 5.63
C ALA A 47 -27.65 -13.29 5.89
N LEU A 48 -26.91 -12.27 6.33
CA LEU A 48 -25.49 -12.42 6.64
C LEU A 48 -25.20 -13.40 7.79
N LYS A 49 -26.14 -13.57 8.74
CA LYS A 49 -26.02 -14.58 9.80
C LYS A 49 -26.26 -16.00 9.30
N GLN A 50 -27.01 -16.18 8.21
CA GLN A 50 -27.41 -17.47 7.66
C GLN A 50 -26.58 -17.91 6.46
N ALA A 51 -25.99 -16.97 5.74
CA ALA A 51 -25.22 -17.21 4.52
C ALA A 51 -24.00 -18.11 4.79
N LYS A 52 -23.81 -19.08 3.90
CA LYS A 52 -22.74 -20.07 3.96
C LYS A 52 -21.69 -19.79 2.88
N PRO A 53 -20.47 -20.31 3.03
CA PRO A 53 -19.45 -20.21 1.98
C PRO A 53 -20.00 -20.61 0.60
N GLY A 54 -19.72 -19.81 -0.42
CA GLY A 54 -20.21 -19.98 -1.79
C GLY A 54 -21.56 -19.29 -2.07
N GLN A 55 -22.28 -18.83 -1.05
CA GLN A 55 -23.56 -18.14 -1.23
C GLN A 55 -23.41 -16.64 -1.46
N VAL A 56 -24.43 -16.07 -2.09
CA VAL A 56 -24.55 -14.65 -2.38
C VAL A 56 -25.68 -14.03 -1.57
N VAL A 57 -25.36 -13.02 -0.77
CA VAL A 57 -26.36 -12.08 -0.23
C VAL A 57 -26.49 -10.94 -1.23
N TYR A 58 -27.61 -10.90 -1.94
CA TYR A 58 -27.88 -9.97 -3.02
C TYR A 58 -28.82 -8.86 -2.55
N VAL A 59 -28.30 -7.62 -2.54
CA VAL A 59 -29.05 -6.42 -2.18
C VAL A 59 -29.86 -5.97 -3.39
N ALA A 60 -31.16 -5.80 -3.21
CA ALA A 60 -32.08 -5.44 -4.29
C ALA A 60 -31.65 -4.11 -4.96
N PRO A 61 -31.70 -3.99 -6.30
CA PRO A 61 -31.10 -2.88 -7.07
C PRO A 61 -31.33 -1.46 -6.55
N ASP A 62 -32.58 -1.14 -6.18
CA ASP A 62 -32.98 0.20 -5.77
C ASP A 62 -32.98 0.38 -4.24
N ALA A 63 -32.55 -0.63 -3.50
CA ALA A 63 -32.57 -0.60 -2.04
C ALA A 63 -31.64 0.50 -1.51
N LYS A 64 -32.14 1.18 -0.48
CA LYS A 64 -31.38 2.11 0.36
C LYS A 64 -31.50 1.62 1.79
N ILE A 65 -30.49 0.89 2.25
CA ILE A 65 -30.52 0.22 3.55
C ILE A 65 -29.79 1.10 4.57
N ASP A 66 -30.56 1.63 5.52
CA ASP A 66 -30.04 2.33 6.68
C ASP A 66 -29.48 1.34 7.69
N LEU A 67 -28.19 1.42 7.96
CA LEU A 67 -27.50 0.64 8.96
C LEU A 67 -26.90 1.54 10.05
N SER A 68 -27.48 2.73 10.25
CA SER A 68 -27.04 3.67 11.28
C SER A 68 -26.98 3.03 12.66
N GLY A 69 -25.81 3.09 13.31
CA GLY A 69 -25.56 2.47 14.60
C GLY A 69 -25.09 1.00 14.55
N HIS A 70 -25.23 0.31 13.40
CA HIS A 70 -24.67 -1.03 13.22
C HIS A 70 -23.21 -0.96 12.79
N VAL A 71 -22.32 -1.67 13.49
CA VAL A 71 -20.88 -1.70 13.22
C VAL A 71 -20.33 -3.11 13.33
N GLY A 72 -19.20 -3.35 12.67
CA GLY A 72 -18.54 -4.65 12.66
C GLY A 72 -19.41 -5.74 12.02
N ILE A 73 -20.26 -5.37 11.05
CA ILE A 73 -21.15 -6.31 10.38
C ILE A 73 -20.27 -7.31 9.63
N GLN A 74 -20.35 -8.58 10.04
CA GLN A 74 -19.53 -9.64 9.47
C GLN A 74 -20.09 -10.10 8.13
N ILE A 75 -19.22 -10.13 7.13
CA ILE A 75 -19.45 -10.85 5.88
C ILE A 75 -18.75 -12.20 6.07
N PRO A 76 -19.49 -13.32 6.17
CA PRO A 76 -18.88 -14.62 6.48
C PRO A 76 -17.85 -15.06 5.45
N ALA A 77 -16.97 -15.96 5.86
CA ALA A 77 -15.97 -16.53 4.97
C ALA A 77 -16.63 -17.17 3.73
N GLY A 78 -16.07 -16.90 2.55
CA GLY A 78 -16.55 -17.40 1.27
C GLY A 78 -17.89 -16.85 0.80
N VAL A 79 -18.50 -15.90 1.51
CA VAL A 79 -19.78 -15.27 1.11
C VAL A 79 -19.52 -14.07 0.20
N THR A 80 -20.34 -13.94 -0.84
CA THR A 80 -20.39 -12.72 -1.65
C THR A 80 -21.51 -11.81 -1.17
N LEU A 81 -21.19 -10.60 -0.75
CA LEU A 81 -22.16 -9.52 -0.58
C LEU A 81 -22.21 -8.69 -1.87
N ALA A 82 -23.36 -8.67 -2.54
CA ALA A 82 -23.49 -8.16 -3.89
C ALA A 82 -24.63 -7.14 -4.08
N GLY A 83 -24.40 -6.17 -4.95
CA GLY A 83 -25.43 -5.38 -5.63
C GLY A 83 -25.20 -5.39 -7.14
N ASN A 84 -25.96 -4.58 -7.88
CA ASN A 84 -25.96 -4.57 -9.34
C ASN A 84 -25.35 -3.32 -9.98
N ARG A 85 -24.48 -2.57 -9.29
CA ARG A 85 -23.81 -1.39 -9.88
C ARG A 85 -23.20 -1.75 -11.24
N GLY A 86 -23.53 -0.96 -12.26
CA GLY A 86 -23.09 -1.17 -13.65
C GLY A 86 -24.01 -2.03 -14.52
N ALA A 87 -24.95 -2.78 -13.95
CA ALA A 87 -25.94 -3.54 -14.70
C ALA A 87 -26.93 -2.59 -15.38
N ASP A 88 -26.96 -2.53 -16.71
CA ASP A 88 -27.94 -1.75 -17.47
C ASP A 88 -28.00 -0.26 -17.03
N GLY A 89 -26.85 0.28 -16.65
CA GLY A 89 -26.73 1.65 -16.14
C GLY A 89 -27.08 1.84 -14.66
N SER A 90 -27.38 0.76 -13.92
CA SER A 90 -27.71 0.82 -12.50
C SER A 90 -26.59 1.46 -11.69
N PRO A 91 -26.90 2.42 -10.80
CA PRO A 91 -25.92 2.94 -9.84
C PRO A 91 -25.58 1.92 -8.74
N GLY A 92 -26.36 0.86 -8.60
CA GLY A 92 -26.27 -0.11 -7.51
C GLY A 92 -27.02 0.35 -6.25
N PRO A 93 -27.35 -0.59 -5.35
CA PRO A 93 -28.02 -0.28 -4.10
C PRO A 93 -27.09 0.47 -3.14
N LEU A 94 -27.70 1.23 -2.23
CA LEU A 94 -27.00 2.02 -1.23
C LEU A 94 -27.08 1.36 0.14
N LEU A 95 -25.93 1.02 0.71
CA LEU A 95 -25.77 0.73 2.13
C LEU A 95 -25.20 1.98 2.81
N TYR A 96 -25.88 2.53 3.80
CA TYR A 96 -25.40 3.73 4.47
C TYR A 96 -25.46 3.64 5.98
N ASN A 97 -24.55 4.35 6.64
CA ASN A 97 -24.49 4.43 8.09
C ASN A 97 -24.22 5.88 8.51
N GLY A 98 -25.26 6.56 8.99
CA GLY A 98 -25.17 7.96 9.40
C GLY A 98 -24.63 8.16 10.82
N LYS A 99 -24.35 7.08 11.56
CA LYS A 99 -23.90 7.17 12.95
C LYS A 99 -23.06 5.96 13.35
N MET A 100 -21.75 6.18 13.50
CA MET A 100 -20.81 5.16 13.96
C MET A 100 -20.04 5.65 15.20
N PRO A 101 -19.77 4.77 16.19
CA PRO A 101 -18.80 5.06 17.24
C PRO A 101 -17.43 5.37 16.65
N ALA A 102 -16.66 6.22 17.33
CA ALA A 102 -15.32 6.58 16.87
C ALA A 102 -14.43 5.32 16.73
N GLY A 103 -13.66 5.25 15.64
CA GLY A 103 -12.76 4.14 15.34
C GLY A 103 -13.43 2.88 14.81
N ALA A 104 -14.76 2.82 14.74
CA ALA A 104 -15.48 1.61 14.37
C ALA A 104 -15.32 1.23 12.88
N ASP A 105 -15.56 -0.06 12.61
CA ASP A 105 -15.62 -0.62 11.27
C ASP A 105 -17.08 -0.75 10.85
N PHE A 106 -17.42 -0.48 9.60
CA PHE A 106 -18.79 -0.71 9.12
C PHE A 106 -18.98 -2.18 8.73
N LEU A 107 -18.25 -2.64 7.72
CA LEU A 107 -18.23 -4.01 7.23
C LEU A 107 -16.90 -4.69 7.54
N SER A 108 -16.96 -5.97 7.92
CA SER A 108 -15.80 -6.80 8.27
C SER A 108 -15.83 -8.07 7.42
N ALA A 109 -14.95 -8.15 6.44
CA ALA A 109 -14.92 -9.24 5.46
C ALA A 109 -14.04 -10.41 5.94
N GLY A 110 -14.65 -11.59 6.05
CA GLY A 110 -13.98 -12.84 6.36
C GLY A 110 -13.16 -13.39 5.20
N GLU A 111 -12.52 -14.54 5.43
CA GLU A 111 -11.67 -15.20 4.44
C GLU A 111 -12.42 -15.47 3.12
N ASN A 112 -11.81 -15.14 1.98
CA ASN A 112 -12.37 -15.34 0.64
C ASN A 112 -13.77 -14.72 0.45
N ALA A 113 -14.16 -13.75 1.26
CA ALA A 113 -15.39 -12.99 1.08
C ALA A 113 -15.23 -11.99 -0.07
N ARG A 114 -16.32 -11.74 -0.80
CA ARG A 114 -16.36 -10.76 -1.89
C ARG A 114 -17.39 -9.68 -1.60
N VAL A 115 -17.05 -8.41 -1.80
CA VAL A 115 -17.97 -7.26 -1.71
C VAL A 115 -18.04 -6.57 -3.06
N THR A 116 -19.19 -6.62 -3.72
CA THR A 116 -19.29 -6.19 -5.12
C THR A 116 -20.54 -5.41 -5.48
N GLY A 117 -20.41 -4.41 -6.36
CA GLY A 117 -21.56 -3.80 -7.03
C GLY A 117 -22.46 -2.94 -6.13
N LEU A 118 -21.91 -2.41 -5.02
CA LEU A 118 -22.63 -1.62 -4.01
C LEU A 118 -22.19 -0.16 -4.02
N ARG A 119 -23.07 0.73 -3.55
CA ARG A 119 -22.69 2.04 -3.02
C ARG A 119 -22.66 1.97 -1.50
N ILE A 120 -21.54 2.34 -0.90
CA ILE A 120 -21.30 2.22 0.54
C ILE A 120 -20.94 3.60 1.08
N LYS A 121 -21.81 4.14 1.95
CA LYS A 121 -21.69 5.51 2.46
C LYS A 121 -21.57 5.55 3.98
N GLY A 122 -20.51 6.20 4.47
CA GLY A 122 -20.28 6.42 5.89
C GLY A 122 -20.89 7.71 6.43
N PRO A 123 -20.63 8.03 7.71
CA PRO A 123 -21.25 9.15 8.42
C PRO A 123 -20.52 10.49 8.23
N ASP A 124 -19.32 10.48 7.65
CA ASP A 124 -18.50 11.69 7.55
C ASP A 124 -18.94 12.58 6.37
N CYS A 125 -18.56 13.86 6.39
CA CYS A 125 -18.92 14.80 5.35
C CYS A 125 -18.15 14.56 4.04
N ASN A 126 -18.47 15.32 2.99
CA ASN A 126 -17.63 15.32 1.80
C ASN A 126 -16.32 16.05 2.07
N ILE A 127 -15.30 15.79 1.26
CA ILE A 127 -13.98 16.41 1.39
C ILE A 127 -14.07 17.93 1.47
N GLU A 128 -14.88 18.57 0.63
CA GLU A 128 -15.02 20.03 0.58
C GLU A 128 -15.69 20.64 1.82
N GLU A 129 -16.37 19.84 2.63
CA GLU A 129 -17.12 20.26 3.82
C GLU A 129 -16.37 19.99 5.13
N ILE A 130 -15.16 19.41 5.05
CA ILE A 130 -14.36 19.07 6.23
C ILE A 130 -14.02 20.33 7.04
N ASN A 131 -14.40 20.29 8.32
CA ASN A 131 -13.98 21.24 9.33
C ASN A 131 -13.69 20.54 10.66
N TYR A 132 -12.42 20.18 10.87
CA TYR A 132 -12.01 19.48 12.09
C TYR A 132 -11.88 20.36 13.34
N ASP A 133 -12.00 21.67 13.19
CA ASP A 133 -12.12 22.59 14.33
C ASP A 133 -13.51 22.48 14.99
N VAL A 134 -14.50 21.94 14.24
CA VAL A 134 -15.89 21.82 14.68
C VAL A 134 -16.29 20.35 14.90
N VAL A 135 -15.90 19.47 13.98
CA VAL A 135 -16.27 18.04 14.02
C VAL A 135 -15.01 17.20 14.24
N PRO A 136 -14.90 16.43 15.33
CA PRO A 136 -13.70 15.63 15.57
C PRO A 136 -13.55 14.51 14.55
N ARG A 137 -12.29 14.06 14.39
CA ARG A 137 -11.91 12.91 13.57
C ARG A 137 -12.60 11.64 14.06
N SER A 138 -13.57 11.11 13.31
CA SER A 138 -14.34 9.93 13.71
C SER A 138 -13.50 8.64 13.67
N GLY A 139 -12.50 8.51 12.78
CA GLY A 139 -11.64 7.32 12.71
C GLY A 139 -12.31 6.07 12.11
N VAL A 140 -13.51 6.21 11.54
CA VAL A 140 -14.32 5.08 11.06
C VAL A 140 -13.84 4.55 9.70
N LYS A 141 -14.15 3.28 9.42
CA LYS A 141 -13.70 2.57 8.21
C LYS A 141 -14.87 1.86 7.53
N ALA A 142 -14.90 1.86 6.19
CA ALA A 142 -15.99 1.23 5.44
C ALA A 142 -15.87 -0.30 5.44
N ILE A 143 -14.80 -0.83 4.85
CA ILE A 143 -14.57 -2.26 4.74
C ILE A 143 -13.22 -2.59 5.37
N VAL A 144 -13.21 -3.53 6.30
CA VAL A 144 -11.97 -4.14 6.81
C VAL A 144 -11.85 -5.56 6.28
N ALA A 145 -10.85 -5.80 5.43
CA ALA A 145 -10.51 -7.13 4.94
C ALA A 145 -9.71 -7.87 6.02
N ARG A 146 -10.43 -8.65 6.85
CA ARG A 146 -9.85 -9.36 8.01
C ARG A 146 -9.30 -10.73 7.64
N GLY A 147 -9.98 -11.44 6.75
CA GLY A 147 -9.52 -12.74 6.25
C GLY A 147 -8.59 -12.61 5.04
N PRO A 148 -7.78 -13.64 4.74
CA PRO A 148 -7.05 -13.67 3.48
C PRO A 148 -8.00 -13.81 2.29
N GLY A 149 -7.58 -13.37 1.10
CA GLY A 149 -8.34 -13.61 -0.13
C GLY A 149 -9.59 -12.75 -0.30
N VAL A 150 -9.75 -11.68 0.49
CA VAL A 150 -10.91 -10.78 0.37
C VAL A 150 -10.85 -10.02 -0.95
N GLU A 151 -11.97 -10.01 -1.67
CA GLU A 151 -12.15 -9.27 -2.91
C GLU A 151 -13.14 -8.10 -2.67
N VAL A 152 -12.76 -6.90 -3.07
CA VAL A 152 -13.64 -5.72 -3.08
C VAL A 152 -13.61 -5.12 -4.47
N ASP A 153 -14.73 -5.23 -5.19
CA ASP A 153 -14.77 -4.85 -6.59
C ASP A 153 -16.03 -4.10 -7.02
N ASN A 154 -15.93 -3.23 -8.02
CA ASN A 154 -17.10 -2.56 -8.60
C ASN A 154 -17.97 -1.81 -7.57
N CYS A 155 -17.39 -1.37 -6.45
CA CYS A 155 -18.08 -0.59 -5.43
C CYS A 155 -17.84 0.91 -5.59
N GLU A 156 -18.81 1.72 -5.19
CA GLU A 156 -18.62 3.13 -4.84
C GLU A 156 -18.51 3.22 -3.32
N ILE A 157 -17.44 3.80 -2.80
CA ILE A 157 -17.17 3.86 -1.35
C ILE A 157 -16.88 5.30 -0.98
N ALA A 158 -17.69 5.87 -0.08
CA ALA A 158 -17.62 7.29 0.25
C ALA A 158 -17.92 7.64 1.71
N ASN A 159 -17.48 8.82 2.13
CA ASN A 159 -17.84 9.46 3.39
C ASN A 159 -17.34 8.72 4.65
N PHE A 160 -16.08 8.29 4.64
CA PHE A 160 -15.41 7.68 5.80
C PHE A 160 -14.18 8.48 6.21
N HIS A 161 -14.00 8.69 7.51
CA HIS A 161 -12.82 9.39 7.99
C HIS A 161 -11.51 8.63 7.71
N HIS A 162 -11.39 7.38 8.19
CA HIS A 162 -10.10 6.69 8.21
C HIS A 162 -9.84 5.92 6.92
N SER A 163 -10.70 4.96 6.56
CA SER A 163 -10.47 4.15 5.35
C SER A 163 -11.71 3.77 4.58
N GLY A 164 -11.61 3.75 3.25
CA GLY A 164 -12.58 3.09 2.38
C GLY A 164 -12.39 1.58 2.50
N VAL A 165 -11.18 1.10 2.19
CA VAL A 165 -10.81 -0.31 2.42
C VAL A 165 -9.53 -0.38 3.25
N LEU A 166 -9.58 -1.07 4.39
CA LEU A 166 -8.40 -1.39 5.19
C LEU A 166 -8.10 -2.89 5.08
N VAL A 167 -6.95 -3.23 4.51
CA VAL A 167 -6.44 -4.59 4.42
C VAL A 167 -5.67 -4.93 5.68
N GLN A 168 -5.98 -6.06 6.32
CA GLN A 168 -5.27 -6.56 7.51
C GLN A 168 -4.81 -8.02 7.34
N ASN A 169 -4.82 -8.53 6.11
CA ASN A 169 -4.43 -9.89 5.78
C ASN A 169 -3.92 -9.98 4.33
N ARG A 170 -3.43 -11.16 3.94
CA ARG A 170 -2.83 -11.41 2.62
C ARG A 170 -3.86 -11.64 1.51
N ASN A 171 -3.39 -11.62 0.26
CA ASN A 171 -4.16 -11.94 -0.95
C ASN A 171 -5.44 -11.10 -1.15
N ALA A 172 -5.52 -9.88 -0.62
CA ALA A 172 -6.68 -9.03 -0.87
C ALA A 172 -6.62 -8.44 -2.29
N HIS A 173 -7.76 -8.32 -2.96
CA HIS A 173 -7.87 -7.71 -4.30
C HIS A 173 -8.91 -6.60 -4.27
N ILE A 174 -8.45 -5.36 -4.39
CA ILE A 174 -9.28 -4.16 -4.37
C ILE A 174 -9.26 -3.58 -5.77
N HIS A 175 -10.35 -3.72 -6.52
CA HIS A 175 -10.30 -3.40 -7.93
C HIS A 175 -11.56 -2.83 -8.56
N HIS A 176 -11.39 -1.95 -9.54
CA HIS A 176 -12.51 -1.35 -10.28
C HIS A 176 -13.53 -0.69 -9.33
N CYS A 177 -13.06 -0.11 -8.23
CA CYS A 177 -13.88 0.67 -7.30
C CYS A 177 -13.73 2.17 -7.56
N PHE A 178 -14.79 2.92 -7.28
CA PHE A 178 -14.73 4.37 -7.16
C PHE A 178 -14.70 4.75 -5.68
N ILE A 179 -13.56 5.22 -5.19
CA ILE A 179 -13.37 5.55 -3.77
C ILE A 179 -13.15 7.05 -3.66
N HIS A 180 -14.04 7.75 -2.95
CA HIS A 180 -13.97 9.19 -2.79
C HIS A 180 -14.47 9.62 -1.43
N ASP A 181 -14.28 10.89 -1.05
CA ASP A 181 -14.71 11.40 0.25
C ASP A 181 -14.26 10.53 1.44
N VAL A 182 -13.06 9.92 1.29
CA VAL A 182 -12.35 9.26 2.39
C VAL A 182 -11.23 10.20 2.82
N HIS A 183 -11.28 10.64 4.08
CA HIS A 183 -10.47 11.80 4.49
C HIS A 183 -8.98 11.44 4.64
N ALA A 184 -8.68 10.27 5.21
CA ALA A 184 -7.32 9.86 5.50
C ALA A 184 -6.74 8.89 4.46
N TYR A 185 -7.25 7.65 4.43
CA TYR A 185 -6.68 6.50 3.71
C TYR A 185 -7.72 5.78 2.85
N PRO A 186 -8.09 6.28 1.65
CA PRO A 186 -8.99 5.58 0.73
C PRO A 186 -8.73 4.07 0.65
N VAL A 187 -7.45 3.67 0.51
CA VAL A 187 -7.00 2.30 0.73
C VAL A 187 -5.85 2.27 1.75
N GLY A 188 -5.99 1.47 2.80
CA GLY A 188 -4.91 1.18 3.75
C GLY A 188 -4.44 -0.26 3.63
N THR A 189 -3.14 -0.50 3.56
CA THR A 189 -2.56 -1.83 3.72
C THR A 189 -1.94 -1.92 5.12
N GLY A 190 -2.78 -2.30 6.09
CA GLY A 190 -2.42 -2.51 7.48
C GLY A 190 -1.47 -3.70 7.66
N GLY A 191 -0.91 -3.86 8.87
CA GLY A 191 -0.03 -4.98 9.18
C GLY A 191 -0.70 -6.32 8.85
N GLY A 192 -0.06 -7.10 7.97
CA GLY A 192 -0.58 -8.36 7.43
C GLY A 192 -0.93 -8.32 5.95
N ALA A 193 -1.00 -7.15 5.33
CA ALA A 193 -1.15 -7.01 3.89
C ALA A 193 0.14 -7.42 3.18
N HIS A 194 0.20 -8.64 2.64
CA HIS A 194 1.40 -9.21 1.99
C HIS A 194 1.48 -8.85 0.50
N TRP A 195 2.65 -9.02 -0.15
CA TRP A 195 2.92 -8.75 -1.59
C TRP A 195 1.81 -9.17 -2.57
N SER A 196 1.13 -10.26 -2.24
CA SER A 196 -0.07 -10.78 -2.93
C SER A 196 -1.28 -9.84 -2.96
N THR A 197 -1.25 -8.72 -2.22
CA THR A 197 -2.33 -7.73 -2.17
C THR A 197 -2.29 -6.90 -3.45
N LEU A 198 -3.40 -6.86 -4.17
CA LEU A 198 -3.51 -6.18 -5.46
C LEU A 198 -4.52 -5.04 -5.39
N ILE A 199 -4.07 -3.84 -5.75
CA ILE A 199 -4.90 -2.63 -5.85
C ILE A 199 -4.92 -2.23 -7.32
N GLU A 200 -6.03 -2.50 -8.02
CA GLU A 200 -6.05 -2.50 -9.49
C GLU A 200 -7.22 -1.70 -10.09
N ALA A 201 -6.93 -0.86 -11.09
CA ALA A 201 -7.97 -0.22 -11.91
C ALA A 201 -9.05 0.56 -11.12
N ASN A 202 -8.69 1.13 -9.97
CA ASN A 202 -9.60 1.96 -9.18
C ASN A 202 -9.56 3.42 -9.65
N ILE A 203 -10.65 4.15 -9.44
CA ILE A 203 -10.64 5.62 -9.40
C ILE A 203 -10.62 6.02 -7.93
N ILE A 204 -9.60 6.76 -7.51
CA ILE A 204 -9.45 7.14 -6.10
C ILE A 204 -9.26 8.64 -5.98
N HIS A 205 -10.21 9.29 -5.30
CA HIS A 205 -10.09 10.67 -4.86
C HIS A 205 -9.43 10.72 -3.48
N TRP A 206 -8.45 11.61 -3.29
CA TRP A 206 -7.68 11.69 -2.04
C TRP A 206 -7.28 13.11 -1.67
N ILE A 207 -7.06 13.34 -0.37
CA ILE A 207 -6.54 14.61 0.17
C ILE A 207 -5.34 14.48 1.12
N TRP A 208 -5.07 13.29 1.68
CA TRP A 208 -3.95 13.06 2.59
C TRP A 208 -3.03 11.92 2.13
N HIS A 209 -3.43 10.67 2.35
CA HIS A 209 -2.67 9.48 1.96
C HIS A 209 -3.55 8.55 1.12
N CYS A 210 -3.40 8.55 -0.20
CA CYS A 210 -4.32 7.81 -1.08
C CYS A 210 -4.27 6.29 -0.81
N VAL A 211 -3.07 5.72 -0.88
CA VAL A 211 -2.78 4.34 -0.49
C VAL A 211 -1.65 4.36 0.51
N ALA A 212 -1.92 3.86 1.71
CA ALA A 212 -0.96 3.89 2.82
C ALA A 212 -0.57 2.48 3.28
N GLY A 213 0.72 2.19 3.21
CA GLY A 213 1.34 1.00 3.78
C GLY A 213 1.76 1.19 5.23
N HIS A 214 1.45 0.21 6.07
CA HIS A 214 1.84 0.20 7.48
C HIS A 214 3.35 -0.01 7.69
N GLY A 215 4.00 -0.72 6.76
CA GLY A 215 5.44 -0.95 6.77
C GLY A 215 5.90 -2.11 7.66
N HIS A 216 4.97 -2.90 8.20
CA HIS A 216 5.30 -4.06 9.04
C HIS A 216 6.17 -5.05 8.26
N PRO A 217 7.18 -5.69 8.88
CA PRO A 217 7.87 -6.84 8.29
C PRO A 217 6.91 -7.88 7.69
N GLY A 218 7.00 -8.17 6.39
CA GLY A 218 6.08 -9.05 5.67
C GLY A 218 5.03 -8.31 4.84
N ASP A 219 4.86 -7.00 5.07
CA ASP A 219 3.90 -6.21 4.32
C ASP A 219 4.36 -5.99 2.87
N GLY A 220 3.40 -5.88 1.96
CA GLY A 220 3.64 -5.58 0.56
C GLY A 220 2.34 -5.41 -0.21
N TYR A 221 2.43 -4.82 -1.39
CA TYR A 221 1.31 -4.74 -2.33
C TYR A 221 1.81 -4.43 -3.74
N GLU A 222 0.98 -4.79 -4.72
CA GLU A 222 1.06 -4.30 -6.09
C GLU A 222 -0.10 -3.32 -6.33
N ALA A 223 0.22 -2.11 -6.78
CA ALA A 223 -0.73 -1.10 -7.15
C ALA A 223 -0.57 -0.74 -8.62
N ARG A 224 -1.60 -1.02 -9.42
CA ARG A 224 -1.55 -0.85 -10.87
C ARG A 224 -2.81 -0.36 -11.52
N TYR A 225 -2.65 0.34 -12.63
CA TYR A 225 -3.77 0.81 -13.46
C TYR A 225 -4.75 1.74 -12.74
N ASN A 226 -4.41 2.27 -11.57
CA ASN A 226 -5.30 3.14 -10.82
C ASN A 226 -5.23 4.58 -11.35
N LEU A 227 -6.39 5.23 -11.41
CA LEU A 227 -6.52 6.65 -11.64
C LEU A 227 -6.62 7.36 -10.28
N ILE A 228 -5.55 8.04 -9.90
CA ILE A 228 -5.40 8.66 -8.58
C ILE A 228 -5.54 10.17 -8.72
N ILE A 229 -6.63 10.73 -8.20
CA ILE A 229 -7.02 12.13 -8.41
C ILE A 229 -6.97 12.86 -7.08
N ARG A 230 -6.08 13.84 -6.97
CA ARG A 230 -6.03 14.68 -5.79
C ARG A 230 -7.19 15.65 -5.79
N ARG A 231 -7.84 15.80 -4.63
CA ARG A 231 -8.84 16.83 -4.39
C ARG A 231 -8.23 17.98 -3.60
N GLN A 232 -8.85 19.15 -3.70
CA GLN A 232 -8.43 20.31 -2.92
C GLN A 232 -8.50 19.99 -1.43
N THR A 233 -7.37 20.08 -0.74
CA THR A 233 -7.32 19.89 0.70
C THR A 233 -8.00 21.10 1.39
N PRO A 234 -8.96 20.86 2.30
CA PRO A 234 -9.61 21.90 3.10
C PRO A 234 -8.61 22.65 3.99
N LYS A 235 -8.86 23.94 4.26
CA LYS A 235 -7.93 24.77 5.07
C LYS A 235 -7.67 24.19 6.47
N SER A 236 -8.71 23.70 7.14
CA SER A 236 -8.65 23.02 8.44
C SER A 236 -7.71 21.80 8.45
N TRP A 237 -7.33 21.29 7.28
CA TRP A 237 -6.38 20.19 7.10
C TRP A 237 -5.05 20.63 6.47
N ALA A 238 -5.06 21.60 5.57
CA ALA A 238 -3.92 21.95 4.71
C ALA A 238 -2.71 22.52 5.46
N GLU A 239 -2.90 23.13 6.63
CA GLU A 239 -1.82 23.88 7.32
C GLU A 239 -0.80 22.99 8.05
N ASN A 240 -1.07 21.69 8.23
CA ASN A 240 -0.29 20.87 9.18
C ASN A 240 0.23 19.52 8.64
N TYR A 241 -0.04 19.12 7.38
CA TYR A 241 0.25 17.75 6.95
C TYR A 241 0.93 17.62 5.59
N THR A 242 2.05 16.89 5.56
CA THR A 242 2.59 16.34 4.30
C THR A 242 1.64 15.28 3.79
N SER A 243 1.27 15.37 2.52
CA SER A 243 0.33 14.46 1.86
C SER A 243 1.00 13.82 0.64
N HIS A 244 0.71 12.53 0.43
CA HIS A 244 1.32 11.72 -0.62
C HIS A 244 0.29 10.75 -1.16
N ALA A 245 0.28 10.51 -2.46
CA ALA A 245 -0.65 9.53 -3.00
C ALA A 245 -0.25 8.11 -2.56
N TRP A 246 1.00 7.73 -2.79
CA TRP A 246 1.56 6.48 -2.27
C TRP A 246 2.39 6.77 -1.04
N ASP A 247 1.96 6.29 0.11
CA ASP A 247 2.72 6.44 1.35
C ASP A 247 3.10 5.07 1.88
N VAL A 248 4.38 4.82 2.03
CA VAL A 248 4.88 3.60 2.64
C VAL A 248 5.49 4.00 3.96
N HIS A 249 4.73 3.83 5.04
CA HIS A 249 5.23 4.15 6.38
C HIS A 249 6.40 3.25 6.76
N ASN A 250 7.18 3.74 7.71
CA ASN A 250 8.07 2.91 8.49
C ASN A 250 7.29 2.16 9.58
N TYR A 251 7.70 0.93 9.87
CA TYR A 251 7.16 0.14 10.98
C TYR A 251 7.42 0.85 12.31
N ARG A 252 6.34 1.38 12.89
CA ARG A 252 6.44 2.28 14.05
C ARG A 252 7.19 1.66 15.24
N PRO A 253 6.89 0.43 15.71
CA PRO A 253 7.60 -0.19 16.84
C PRO A 253 9.12 -0.23 16.65
N ALA A 254 9.60 -0.64 15.47
CA ALA A 254 11.02 -0.66 15.15
C ALA A 254 11.63 0.75 15.00
N SER A 255 10.86 1.72 14.51
CA SER A 255 11.31 3.11 14.33
C SER A 255 11.45 3.91 15.62
N THR A 256 10.79 3.47 16.70
CA THR A 256 10.86 4.07 18.04
C THR A 256 11.82 3.32 18.98
N ALA A 257 12.27 2.12 18.59
CA ALA A 257 13.28 1.37 19.33
C ALA A 257 14.67 2.04 19.25
N LYS A 258 15.57 1.65 20.16
CA LYS A 258 17.00 2.05 20.12
C LYS A 258 17.87 0.80 19.86
N PRO A 259 18.74 0.79 18.83
CA PRO A 259 18.86 1.79 17.77
C PRO A 259 17.60 1.81 16.86
N ARG A 260 17.33 2.98 16.26
CA ARG A 260 16.16 3.21 15.40
C ARG A 260 16.29 2.39 14.11
N ARG A 261 15.23 1.65 13.76
CA ARG A 261 15.15 0.84 12.54
C ARG A 261 14.02 1.34 11.65
N LEU A 262 14.35 1.77 10.43
CA LEU A 262 13.38 2.31 9.47
C LEU A 262 13.01 1.25 8.42
N ILE A 263 12.13 0.33 8.81
CA ILE A 263 11.64 -0.77 7.98
C ILE A 263 10.38 -0.32 7.24
N ALA A 264 10.31 -0.50 5.92
CA ALA A 264 9.17 -0.08 5.09
C ALA A 264 8.52 -1.27 4.36
N GLY A 265 8.15 -2.32 5.11
CA GLY A 265 7.63 -3.56 4.56
C GLY A 265 8.67 -4.38 3.80
N ASP A 266 8.22 -5.31 2.97
CA ASP A 266 9.06 -6.24 2.22
C ASP A 266 9.11 -5.85 0.75
N ARG A 267 7.96 -5.97 0.07
CA ARG A 267 7.87 -5.87 -1.37
C ARG A 267 6.74 -4.98 -1.85
N ILE A 268 7.06 -3.95 -2.62
CA ILE A 268 6.09 -2.96 -3.12
C ILE A 268 6.30 -2.75 -4.62
N SER A 269 5.21 -2.67 -5.38
CA SER A 269 5.25 -2.39 -6.82
C SER A 269 4.16 -1.41 -7.18
N ILE A 270 4.54 -0.26 -7.71
CA ILE A 270 3.62 0.80 -8.11
C ILE A 270 3.86 1.05 -9.60
N HIS A 271 2.93 0.63 -10.46
CA HIS A 271 3.12 0.79 -11.90
C HIS A 271 1.87 1.03 -12.71
N HIS A 272 2.04 1.70 -13.86
CA HIS A 272 0.93 1.99 -14.76
C HIS A 272 -0.22 2.73 -14.08
N ASN A 273 0.04 3.52 -13.04
CA ASN A 273 -0.97 4.39 -12.45
C ASN A 273 -0.91 5.77 -13.10
N THR A 274 -2.05 6.43 -13.23
CA THR A 274 -2.11 7.85 -13.59
C THR A 274 -2.31 8.67 -12.33
N MET A 275 -1.39 9.59 -12.08
CA MET A 275 -1.38 10.46 -10.90
C MET A 275 -1.76 11.88 -11.32
N GLN A 276 -3.02 12.23 -11.06
CA GLN A 276 -3.54 13.59 -11.20
C GLN A 276 -3.41 14.33 -9.87
N ASN A 277 -2.17 14.69 -9.55
CA ASN A 277 -1.86 15.62 -8.48
C ASN A 277 -1.98 17.04 -9.08
N THR A 278 -2.61 18.00 -8.42
CA THR A 278 -2.72 19.39 -8.94
C THR A 278 -2.47 20.42 -7.84
N GLY A 279 -1.55 20.14 -6.90
CA GLY A 279 -1.37 21.01 -5.74
C GLY A 279 0.08 21.10 -5.23
N PRO A 280 0.50 22.28 -4.74
CA PRO A 280 1.90 22.72 -4.69
C PRO A 280 2.83 21.96 -3.72
N THR A 281 2.32 21.07 -2.85
CA THR A 281 3.08 20.50 -1.72
C THR A 281 3.02 18.99 -1.56
N SER A 282 2.36 18.26 -2.46
CA SER A 282 2.22 16.79 -2.31
C SER A 282 3.12 16.06 -3.26
N ARG A 283 3.89 15.10 -2.74
CA ARG A 283 4.61 14.16 -3.61
C ARG A 283 3.68 13.05 -4.08
N SER A 284 3.96 12.46 -5.22
CA SER A 284 3.18 11.32 -5.70
C SER A 284 3.50 10.05 -4.91
N GLY A 285 4.73 9.89 -4.41
CA GLY A 285 5.12 8.78 -3.55
C GLY A 285 6.14 9.16 -2.47
N LEU A 286 5.98 8.61 -1.27
CA LEU A 286 6.94 8.71 -0.17
C LEU A 286 7.20 7.34 0.46
N PHE A 287 8.46 6.91 0.46
CA PHE A 287 8.94 5.77 1.24
C PHE A 287 9.59 6.28 2.52
N ARG A 288 8.99 5.97 3.68
CA ARG A 288 9.43 6.45 4.99
C ARG A 288 10.47 5.55 5.69
N GLY A 289 10.99 4.57 4.97
CA GLY A 289 12.05 3.68 5.40
C GLY A 289 12.56 2.83 4.24
N VAL A 290 13.25 1.74 4.57
CA VAL A 290 13.89 0.83 3.63
C VAL A 290 13.08 -0.46 3.53
N PRO A 291 12.54 -0.82 2.35
CA PRO A 291 11.92 -2.12 2.12
C PRO A 291 12.93 -3.24 2.37
N ARG A 292 12.52 -4.33 3.02
CA ARG A 292 13.43 -5.44 3.35
C ARG A 292 13.83 -6.25 2.13
N GLU A 293 12.93 -6.36 1.16
CA GLU A 293 13.22 -7.05 -0.09
C GLU A 293 13.42 -6.04 -1.23
N PHE A 294 12.37 -5.29 -1.58
CA PHE A 294 12.41 -4.43 -2.75
C PHE A 294 11.16 -3.55 -2.95
N ALA A 295 11.33 -2.31 -3.40
CA ALA A 295 10.24 -1.50 -3.95
C ALA A 295 10.55 -1.02 -5.37
N VAL A 296 9.55 -1.05 -6.24
CA VAL A 296 9.64 -0.54 -7.62
C VAL A 296 8.53 0.45 -7.94
N VAL A 297 8.89 1.52 -8.63
CA VAL A 297 7.96 2.51 -9.18
C VAL A 297 8.28 2.72 -10.65
N TYR A 298 7.42 2.25 -11.55
CA TYR A 298 7.70 2.26 -12.99
C TYR A 298 6.45 2.36 -13.86
N ASN A 299 6.59 2.85 -15.08
CA ASN A 299 5.50 3.00 -16.06
C ASN A 299 4.31 3.85 -15.57
N ASN A 300 4.48 4.65 -14.52
CA ASN A 300 3.44 5.57 -14.07
C ASN A 300 3.45 6.83 -14.91
N TRP A 301 2.29 7.48 -14.98
CA TRP A 301 2.16 8.83 -15.50
C TRP A 301 1.89 9.79 -14.35
N PHE A 302 2.86 10.64 -14.05
CA PHE A 302 2.70 11.76 -13.13
C PHE A 302 2.27 12.99 -13.94
N SER A 303 1.01 13.41 -13.84
CA SER A 303 0.51 14.48 -14.71
C SER A 303 1.11 15.85 -14.41
N GLU A 304 1.68 16.05 -13.21
CA GLU A 304 2.51 17.23 -12.91
C GLU A 304 3.93 17.02 -13.44
N SER A 305 4.49 18.08 -14.02
CA SER A 305 5.76 18.03 -14.75
C SER A 305 7.01 18.04 -13.88
N ASN A 306 6.93 18.24 -12.55
CA ASN A 306 8.11 18.29 -11.69
C ASN A 306 8.49 16.88 -11.19
N PRO A 307 9.59 16.27 -11.68
CA PRO A 307 10.01 14.94 -11.25
C PRO A 307 10.47 14.87 -9.79
N GLU A 308 10.93 15.99 -9.21
CA GLU A 308 11.30 16.08 -7.78
C GLU A 308 10.10 15.86 -6.85
N MET A 309 8.88 16.09 -7.35
CA MET A 309 7.63 15.82 -6.65
C MET A 309 7.06 14.43 -6.96
N GLY A 310 7.78 13.61 -7.74
CA GLY A 310 7.40 12.26 -8.11
C GLY A 310 7.47 11.30 -6.93
N VAL A 311 8.64 10.73 -6.70
CA VAL A 311 8.88 9.73 -5.64
C VAL A 311 10.03 10.21 -4.79
N ARG A 312 9.93 10.02 -3.47
CA ARG A 312 11.02 10.27 -2.53
C ARG A 312 11.19 9.12 -1.55
N GLN A 313 12.43 8.81 -1.17
CA GLN A 313 12.74 7.99 0.00
C GLN A 313 13.38 8.86 1.10
N VAL A 314 12.95 8.70 2.34
CA VAL A 314 13.60 9.35 3.49
C VAL A 314 14.86 8.58 3.89
N GLU A 315 15.86 9.27 4.43
CA GLU A 315 17.09 8.63 4.88
C GLU A 315 16.85 7.65 6.06
N PRO A 316 17.55 6.50 6.10
CA PRO A 316 18.50 6.03 5.08
C PRO A 316 17.77 5.51 3.83
N LYS A 317 18.35 5.74 2.64
CA LYS A 317 17.82 5.23 1.37
C LYS A 317 18.35 3.84 1.03
N GLY A 318 17.52 3.00 0.43
CA GLY A 318 17.91 1.67 -0.04
C GLY A 318 16.73 0.87 -0.59
N ASN A 319 17.01 -0.16 -1.39
CA ASN A 319 16.03 -1.12 -1.90
C ASN A 319 14.84 -0.51 -2.67
N VAL A 320 14.97 0.69 -3.24
CA VAL A 320 13.92 1.35 -4.04
C VAL A 320 14.45 1.60 -5.45
N TRP A 321 13.75 1.15 -6.49
CA TRP A 321 14.01 1.55 -7.89
C TRP A 321 12.85 2.38 -8.43
N VAL A 322 13.17 3.57 -8.94
CA VAL A 322 12.22 4.46 -9.61
C VAL A 322 12.69 4.63 -11.05
N TYR A 323 12.00 4.08 -12.03
CA TYR A 323 12.51 4.04 -13.39
C TYR A 323 11.39 4.00 -14.42
N ASN A 324 11.67 4.44 -15.64
CA ASN A 324 10.73 4.44 -16.75
C ASN A 324 9.36 5.03 -16.37
N ASN A 325 9.32 6.24 -15.82
CA ASN A 325 8.06 6.95 -15.55
C ASN A 325 7.98 8.19 -16.41
N VAL A 326 6.76 8.62 -16.74
CA VAL A 326 6.51 9.82 -17.54
C VAL A 326 5.90 10.94 -16.71
N TYR A 327 6.30 12.17 -17.00
CA TYR A 327 5.95 13.36 -16.21
C TYR A 327 5.35 14.47 -17.07
N GLY A 328 4.40 15.21 -16.50
CA GLY A 328 3.72 16.30 -17.19
C GLY A 328 2.70 15.84 -18.24
N PRO A 329 1.96 16.77 -18.84
CA PRO A 329 1.00 16.49 -19.89
C PRO A 329 1.64 15.89 -21.15
N GLU A 330 2.89 16.27 -21.45
CA GLU A 330 3.66 15.76 -22.60
C GLU A 330 4.23 14.35 -22.38
N LYS A 331 3.99 13.76 -21.19
CA LYS A 331 4.54 12.44 -20.81
C LYS A 331 6.06 12.36 -21.02
N ALA A 332 6.80 13.36 -20.54
CA ALA A 332 8.25 13.38 -20.61
C ALA A 332 8.85 12.22 -19.82
N LEU A 333 9.61 11.35 -20.49
CA LEU A 333 10.21 10.16 -19.90
C LEU A 333 11.39 10.50 -18.99
N ILE A 334 11.34 10.02 -17.75
CA ILE A 334 12.49 9.91 -16.85
C ILE A 334 12.88 8.42 -16.77
N PRO A 335 13.99 8.01 -17.41
CA PRO A 335 14.38 6.61 -17.48
C PRO A 335 14.84 6.07 -16.13
N VAL A 336 15.51 6.89 -15.32
CA VAL A 336 15.96 6.54 -13.96
C VAL A 336 15.74 7.75 -13.06
N GLY A 337 14.90 7.60 -12.03
CA GLY A 337 14.65 8.59 -11.00
C GLY A 337 15.76 8.64 -9.95
N GLU A 338 15.89 9.78 -9.29
CA GLU A 338 16.97 10.08 -8.34
C GLU A 338 16.96 9.16 -7.10
N ASP A 339 15.78 8.80 -6.59
CA ASP A 339 15.64 7.87 -5.46
C ASP A 339 15.87 6.39 -5.82
N THR A 340 16.29 6.09 -7.04
CA THR A 340 16.77 4.75 -7.39
C THR A 340 18.07 4.46 -6.67
N THR A 341 18.06 3.43 -5.83
CA THR A 341 19.21 2.97 -5.04
C THR A 341 19.61 1.54 -5.38
N ALA A 342 20.82 1.13 -5.02
CA ALA A 342 21.17 -0.29 -5.05
C ALA A 342 20.29 -1.08 -4.07
N ARG A 343 19.97 -2.32 -4.45
CA ARG A 343 19.24 -3.28 -3.63
C ARG A 343 20.22 -4.19 -2.90
N VAL A 344 20.06 -4.31 -1.60
CA VAL A 344 20.74 -5.27 -0.71
C VAL A 344 19.68 -6.21 -0.12
N LEU A 345 19.80 -7.50 -0.43
CA LEU A 345 18.95 -8.55 0.13
C LEU A 345 19.77 -9.42 1.09
N PHE A 346 19.52 -9.28 2.38
CA PHE A 346 20.13 -10.14 3.40
C PHE A 346 19.53 -11.54 3.38
N ARG A 347 20.38 -12.56 3.29
CA ARG A 347 20.04 -13.96 3.51
C ARG A 347 20.51 -14.41 4.89
N ARG A 348 21.67 -13.91 5.32
CA ARG A 348 22.22 -14.02 6.67
C ARG A 348 22.99 -12.75 7.04
N PRO A 349 22.62 -12.04 8.12
CA PRO A 349 21.55 -12.37 9.09
C PRO A 349 20.15 -12.27 8.49
N ALA A 350 19.14 -12.69 9.24
CA ALA A 350 17.75 -12.53 8.83
C ALA A 350 17.43 -11.05 8.53
N PRO A 351 16.54 -10.76 7.57
CA PRO A 351 16.12 -9.39 7.27
C PRO A 351 15.61 -8.65 8.51
N PRO A 352 15.71 -7.30 8.55
CA PRO A 352 15.39 -6.53 9.75
C PRO A 352 14.01 -6.86 10.31
N THR A 353 13.91 -7.07 11.62
CA THR A 353 12.62 -7.17 12.32
C THR A 353 12.62 -6.30 13.58
N GLU A 354 11.57 -6.41 14.39
CA GLU A 354 11.55 -5.85 15.73
C GLU A 354 12.64 -6.47 16.62
N ASN A 355 12.88 -7.78 16.46
CA ASN A 355 13.77 -8.59 17.28
C ASN A 355 15.08 -8.90 16.53
N PRO A 356 16.23 -8.38 17.01
CA PRO A 356 17.54 -8.68 16.44
C PRO A 356 17.89 -10.18 16.52
N GLU A 357 18.59 -10.70 15.52
CA GLU A 357 19.11 -12.09 15.53
C GLU A 357 20.21 -12.22 16.59
N LYS A 358 20.13 -13.24 17.44
CA LYS A 358 21.14 -13.55 18.44
C LYS A 358 22.34 -14.24 17.78
N VAL A 359 23.55 -13.74 18.03
CA VAL A 359 24.78 -14.24 17.42
C VAL A 359 25.91 -14.35 18.44
N SER A 360 26.78 -15.34 18.26
CA SER A 360 27.98 -15.55 19.04
C SER A 360 29.05 -16.29 18.23
N GLY A 361 30.33 -16.12 18.59
CA GLY A 361 31.46 -16.70 17.88
C GLY A 361 31.68 -16.11 16.49
N GLU A 362 31.94 -16.98 15.51
CA GLU A 362 32.11 -16.60 14.11
C GLU A 362 30.76 -16.61 13.38
N PHE A 363 30.39 -15.48 12.79
CA PHE A 363 29.14 -15.31 12.09
C PHE A 363 29.39 -14.89 10.64
N ALA A 364 29.31 -15.86 9.73
CA ALA A 364 29.48 -15.65 8.29
C ALA A 364 28.27 -14.95 7.66
N LEU A 365 28.50 -13.90 6.88
CA LEU A 365 27.47 -13.10 6.22
C LEU A 365 27.10 -13.67 4.85
N ASP A 366 25.84 -13.52 4.45
CA ASP A 366 25.34 -13.81 3.11
C ASP A 366 24.30 -12.76 2.70
N PHE A 367 24.60 -12.00 1.65
CA PHE A 367 23.68 -11.02 1.09
C PHE A 367 23.93 -10.83 -0.41
N GLU A 368 22.89 -10.41 -1.10
CA GLU A 368 22.93 -10.11 -2.53
C GLU A 368 22.90 -8.61 -2.76
N VAL A 369 23.75 -8.10 -3.65
CA VAL A 369 23.70 -6.72 -4.14
C VAL A 369 23.27 -6.72 -5.60
N SER A 370 22.30 -5.89 -5.93
CA SER A 370 21.89 -5.62 -7.32
C SER A 370 21.64 -4.14 -7.55
N VAL A 371 21.87 -3.68 -8.77
CA VAL A 371 21.55 -2.31 -9.22
C VAL A 371 20.59 -2.37 -10.40
N LEU A 372 19.88 -1.28 -10.65
CA LEU A 372 18.98 -1.17 -11.81
C LEU A 372 19.78 -1.50 -13.09
N PRO A 373 19.30 -2.38 -13.98
CA PRO A 373 20.03 -2.72 -15.19
C PRO A 373 20.41 -1.48 -16.02
N GLY A 374 21.66 -1.43 -16.48
CA GLY A 374 22.28 -0.23 -17.07
C GLY A 374 23.19 0.53 -16.10
N LEU A 375 23.04 0.31 -14.80
CA LEU A 375 23.98 0.79 -13.77
C LEU A 375 25.01 -0.28 -13.40
N GLN A 376 26.08 0.13 -12.75
CA GLN A 376 27.11 -0.77 -12.23
C GLN A 376 27.35 -0.52 -10.74
N VAL A 377 27.78 -1.55 -10.00
CA VAL A 377 28.26 -1.38 -8.63
C VAL A 377 29.66 -0.75 -8.69
N LYS A 378 29.84 0.35 -7.98
CA LYS A 378 31.13 1.06 -7.86
C LYS A 378 31.86 0.69 -6.58
N ARG A 379 31.13 0.60 -5.46
CA ARG A 379 31.66 0.18 -4.16
C ARG A 379 30.60 -0.54 -3.34
N VAL A 380 31.02 -1.57 -2.61
CA VAL A 380 30.28 -2.20 -1.53
C VAL A 380 31.16 -2.11 -0.28
N ALA A 381 30.61 -1.61 0.82
CA ALA A 381 31.25 -1.61 2.13
C ALA A 381 30.35 -2.33 3.14
N VAL A 382 30.96 -3.08 4.05
CA VAL A 382 30.28 -3.77 5.15
C VAL A 382 30.86 -3.28 6.46
N GLU A 383 30.01 -2.81 7.35
CA GLU A 383 30.39 -2.27 8.65
C GLU A 383 29.62 -2.96 9.77
N VAL A 384 30.27 -3.26 10.90
CA VAL A 384 29.59 -3.75 12.11
C VAL A 384 30.04 -2.94 13.30
N GLY A 385 29.08 -2.38 14.05
CA GLY A 385 29.39 -1.56 15.23
C GLY A 385 30.27 -0.34 14.92
N GLY A 386 30.19 0.18 13.68
CA GLY A 386 31.01 1.29 13.19
C GLY A 386 32.42 0.90 12.70
N ARG A 387 32.77 -0.39 12.65
CA ARG A 387 34.04 -0.89 12.08
C ARG A 387 33.81 -1.45 10.68
N GLU A 388 34.57 -0.97 9.70
CA GLU A 388 34.60 -1.54 8.35
C GLU A 388 35.26 -2.93 8.36
N LEU A 389 34.54 -3.93 7.86
CA LEU A 389 35.00 -5.33 7.72
C LEU A 389 35.36 -5.67 6.28
N TYR A 390 34.79 -4.95 5.31
CA TYR A 390 34.96 -5.20 3.89
C TYR A 390 34.71 -3.92 3.11
N ALA A 391 35.53 -3.67 2.08
CA ALA A 391 35.29 -2.66 1.07
C ALA A 391 35.87 -3.10 -0.29
N ALA A 392 35.04 -3.20 -1.32
CA ALA A 392 35.49 -3.56 -2.68
C ALA A 392 34.53 -3.05 -3.76
N ALA A 393 34.93 -3.16 -5.03
CA ALA A 393 34.08 -2.85 -6.19
C ALA A 393 33.09 -3.99 -6.56
N ARG A 394 32.85 -4.94 -5.65
CA ARG A 394 31.89 -6.04 -5.80
C ARG A 394 31.30 -6.42 -4.46
N ALA A 395 30.15 -7.09 -4.49
CA ALA A 395 29.64 -7.79 -3.31
C ALA A 395 30.58 -8.94 -2.91
N PRO A 396 30.74 -9.21 -1.61
CA PRO A 396 31.43 -10.41 -1.16
C PRO A 396 30.67 -11.67 -1.60
N HIS A 397 31.40 -12.77 -1.81
CA HIS A 397 30.78 -14.09 -1.92
C HIS A 397 30.15 -14.49 -0.57
N ALA A 398 29.17 -15.38 -0.60
CA ALA A 398 28.56 -15.90 0.62
C ALA A 398 29.64 -16.50 1.54
N GLY A 399 29.70 -16.01 2.78
CA GLY A 399 30.69 -16.40 3.79
C GLY A 399 32.08 -15.80 3.64
N GLU A 400 32.35 -14.96 2.65
CA GLU A 400 33.65 -14.28 2.51
C GLU A 400 33.90 -13.27 3.63
N VAL A 401 32.83 -12.61 4.12
CA VAL A 401 32.90 -11.72 5.28
C VAL A 401 32.38 -12.47 6.50
N VAL A 402 33.24 -12.60 7.51
CA VAL A 402 32.92 -13.25 8.78
C VAL A 402 33.03 -12.22 9.90
N VAL A 403 31.96 -12.10 10.69
CA VAL A 403 31.94 -11.27 11.89
C VAL A 403 32.43 -12.12 13.06
N ASN A 404 33.57 -11.75 13.65
CA ASN A 404 34.01 -12.32 14.92
C ASN A 404 33.33 -11.55 16.06
N THR A 405 32.27 -12.11 16.64
CA THR A 405 31.48 -11.41 17.66
C THR A 405 32.26 -11.18 18.94
N ARG A 406 33.34 -11.94 19.20
CA ARG A 406 34.22 -11.75 20.37
C ARG A 406 35.00 -10.43 20.31
N GLU A 407 35.09 -9.82 19.13
CA GLU A 407 35.67 -8.48 18.93
C GLU A 407 34.63 -7.36 19.10
N LEU A 408 33.38 -7.70 19.37
CA LEU A 408 32.26 -6.76 19.55
C LEU A 408 31.80 -6.73 21.00
N ALA A 409 31.25 -5.59 21.43
CA ALA A 409 30.58 -5.51 22.72
C ALA A 409 29.30 -6.36 22.72
N ASN A 410 29.01 -7.04 23.83
CA ASN A 410 27.73 -7.72 24.04
C ASN A 410 26.56 -6.71 23.95
N GLY A 411 25.42 -7.18 23.45
CA GLY A 411 24.24 -6.35 23.20
C GLY A 411 24.04 -6.05 21.70
N ILE A 412 23.28 -4.99 21.42
CA ILE A 412 22.84 -4.70 20.04
C ILE A 412 23.94 -4.03 19.23
N GLN A 413 24.32 -4.66 18.11
CA GLN A 413 25.25 -4.16 17.12
C GLN A 413 24.53 -3.92 15.80
N GLU A 414 24.80 -2.79 15.13
CA GLU A 414 24.29 -2.52 13.78
C GLU A 414 25.29 -3.09 12.76
N LEU A 415 24.80 -3.96 11.86
CA LEU A 415 25.49 -4.39 10.65
C LEU A 415 24.90 -3.58 9.48
N VAL A 416 25.77 -2.87 8.77
CA VAL A 416 25.40 -1.96 7.69
C VAL A 416 26.09 -2.40 6.41
N VAL A 417 25.34 -2.47 5.33
CA VAL A 417 25.86 -2.62 3.97
C VAL A 417 25.60 -1.33 3.22
N VAL A 418 26.68 -0.70 2.78
CA VAL A 418 26.65 0.53 1.98
C VAL A 418 27.05 0.18 0.55
N VAL A 419 26.24 0.60 -0.42
CA VAL A 419 26.52 0.37 -1.84
C VAL A 419 26.47 1.68 -2.60
N GLU A 420 27.55 2.00 -3.31
CA GLU A 420 27.61 3.12 -4.25
C GLU A 420 27.50 2.57 -5.68
N ASP A 421 26.61 3.15 -6.48
CA ASP A 421 26.48 2.80 -7.89
C ASP A 421 27.34 3.70 -8.81
N SER A 422 27.30 3.42 -10.11
CA SER A 422 28.05 4.15 -11.14
C SER A 422 27.67 5.64 -11.28
N ARG A 423 26.58 6.09 -10.67
CA ARG A 423 26.16 7.50 -10.63
C ARG A 423 26.66 8.20 -9.35
N GLY A 424 27.23 7.46 -8.40
CA GLY A 424 27.58 7.97 -7.07
C GLY A 424 26.39 7.99 -6.11
N VAL A 425 25.26 7.35 -6.44
CA VAL A 425 24.12 7.24 -5.52
C VAL A 425 24.44 6.16 -4.49
N VAL A 426 24.26 6.51 -3.22
CA VAL A 426 24.55 5.64 -2.08
C VAL A 426 23.26 5.01 -1.55
N SER A 427 23.28 3.68 -1.42
CA SER A 427 22.29 2.88 -0.70
C SER A 427 22.87 2.46 0.65
N ARG A 428 22.05 2.51 1.70
CA ARG A 428 22.39 2.06 3.05
C ARG A 428 21.30 1.12 3.56
N GLN A 429 21.64 -0.16 3.67
CA GLN A 429 20.80 -1.16 4.32
C GLN A 429 21.43 -1.54 5.68
N ALA A 430 20.61 -1.55 6.73
CA ALA A 430 21.06 -1.97 8.05
C ALA A 430 20.19 -3.09 8.62
N VAL A 431 20.83 -4.00 9.36
CA VAL A 431 20.25 -5.04 10.21
C VAL A 431 20.88 -4.94 11.59
N THR A 432 20.18 -5.40 12.61
CA THR A 432 20.69 -5.41 13.99
C THR A 432 20.95 -6.84 14.45
N LEU A 433 22.10 -7.05 15.08
CA LEU A 433 22.53 -8.30 15.71
C LEU A 433 22.48 -8.14 17.23
N SER A 434 22.09 -9.17 17.96
CA SER A 434 22.22 -9.25 19.42
C SER A 434 23.42 -10.13 19.76
N VAL A 435 24.55 -9.51 20.10
CA VAL A 435 25.78 -10.21 20.42
C VAL A 435 25.73 -10.75 21.85
N GLU A 436 25.88 -12.06 22.00
CA GLU A 436 25.84 -12.79 23.27
C GLU A 436 27.09 -13.69 23.39
N ASN A 437 28.26 -13.07 23.65
CA ASN A 437 29.51 -13.81 23.88
C ASN A 437 29.62 -14.37 25.30
#